data_AF-A0A1B6HG81-F1
#
_entry.id   AF-A0A1B6HG81-F1
#
_cell.length_a   1.000
_cell.length_b   1.000
_cell.length_c   1.000
_cell.angle_alpha   90.00
_cell.angle_beta   90.00
_cell.angle_gamma   90.00
#
_symmetry.space_group_name_H-M   'P 1'
#
loop_
_entity.id
_entity.type
_entity.pdbx_description
1 polymer ?
#
loop_
_entity_poly.entity_id
_entity_poly.type
_entity_poly.pdbx_seq_one_letter_code
_entity_poly.pdbx_strand_id
1 'polypeptide(L)'
;IDSQKNIFSKILEIIEKIKDHHFVAEICVTAIPPNFDMLHTMLMYGMERFSKVEDKCKENLSELLAKVSTIARRMDTCMLIHGSATTVDHWIEFPKHDLVISCLNHINRDEIKESILIWSRHLSDMKPLFTMKKAEMLMNSIPKSTKLQDLLLWLHHFVPPILSLFPNFLINVVDWAAQRVKDLEAYDSEAWPDSGLKLAKCLLKIINTPYTEKSILLQSQRVALRNENLSHQSPQNRLLLLIDTLEDINILKKSYGVNLLYNEFVQEDHSSFVAVLFERLPLENISLFMVEFFPRLMMDRELDPDTQILQFIQDIVTHCEDWWYWEEAPWEAIVTALVPHINSIQTKLDAILHVLNSAPVPWTATVAQLAEQGVRLPHYRASEVYNECNNVPKKLIMKKYGVQFDRKNGRQLVRLILKKNEKHMLEDINEVAKCVKGNVTEIYLMVLIHLIEHGEDSKMWQLLNSVDKECKEQCISRLIFHIKYLMERGAWDKISAYLEFMPVLEDPKEKQFFAELRNMYTLKTEFDITTSLGKVFVPGEREKVLENHAEKMVQEIKSGSLSETLARNKICRLAFLLHITVEEGIIA
;
A
#
# COMPACT_ATOMS: atom_id res chain seq x y z
N ILE A 1 -1.74 16.85 79.05
CA ILE A 1 -2.39 17.79 78.11
C ILE A 1 -2.79 19.09 78.82
N ASP A 2 -3.53 19.04 79.94
CA ASP A 2 -3.98 20.28 80.64
C ASP A 2 -2.85 21.12 81.25
N SER A 3 -1.78 20.49 81.75
CA SER A 3 -0.58 21.20 82.23
C SER A 3 0.15 21.96 81.10
N GLN A 4 0.26 21.36 79.90
CA GLN A 4 0.89 21.99 78.74
C GLN A 4 0.06 23.15 78.20
N LYS A 5 -1.28 23.03 78.19
CA LYS A 5 -2.18 24.13 77.80
C LYS A 5 -2.08 25.32 78.74
N ASN A 6 -1.98 25.08 80.05
CA ASN A 6 -1.81 26.13 81.07
C ASN A 6 -0.43 26.82 80.98
N ILE A 7 0.63 26.08 80.66
CA ILE A 7 1.96 26.68 80.41
C ILE A 7 1.92 27.54 79.14
N PHE A 8 1.30 27.06 78.07
CA PHE A 8 1.18 27.80 76.81
C PHE A 8 0.39 29.11 76.96
N SER A 9 -0.72 29.11 77.69
CA SER A 9 -1.49 30.35 77.94
C SER A 9 -0.67 31.39 78.71
N LYS A 10 0.10 30.97 79.72
CA LYS A 10 1.01 31.87 80.46
C LYS A 10 2.12 32.44 79.56
N ILE A 11 2.64 31.65 78.62
CA ILE A 11 3.63 32.12 77.64
C ILE A 11 3.01 33.20 76.76
N LEU A 12 1.79 33.01 76.25
CA LEU A 12 1.08 34.04 75.47
C LEU A 12 0.85 35.34 76.26
N GLU A 13 0.46 35.25 77.54
CA GLU A 13 0.33 36.42 78.42
C GLU A 13 1.64 37.18 78.63
N ILE A 14 2.78 36.48 78.64
CA ILE A 14 4.11 37.11 78.72
C ILE A 14 4.44 37.80 77.39
N ILE A 15 4.21 37.12 76.27
CA ILE A 15 4.43 37.68 74.92
C ILE A 15 3.59 38.95 74.71
N GLU A 16 2.37 39.00 75.23
CA GLU A 16 1.50 40.18 75.15
C GLU A 16 2.10 41.44 75.78
N LYS A 17 2.89 41.28 76.85
CA LYS A 17 3.51 42.41 77.57
C LYS A 17 4.78 42.95 76.89
N ILE A 18 5.36 42.20 75.94
CA ILE A 18 6.57 42.59 75.22
C ILE A 18 6.21 43.69 74.22
N LYS A 19 6.93 44.82 74.18
CA LYS A 19 6.64 45.91 73.23
C LYS A 19 7.36 45.79 71.88
N ASP A 20 8.44 45.02 71.84
CA ASP A 20 9.24 44.81 70.63
C ASP A 20 8.51 43.87 69.65
N HIS A 21 7.96 44.45 68.57
CA HIS A 21 7.22 43.70 67.56
C HIS A 21 8.12 42.77 66.71
N HIS A 22 9.39 43.12 66.50
CA HIS A 22 10.34 42.27 65.79
C HIS A 22 10.63 41.01 66.58
N PHE A 23 10.90 41.16 67.89
CA PHE A 23 11.14 40.02 68.78
C PHE A 23 9.90 39.12 68.91
N VAL A 24 8.71 39.71 69.01
CA VAL A 24 7.45 38.92 69.04
C VAL A 24 7.24 38.16 67.73
N ALA A 25 7.51 38.77 66.58
CA ALA A 25 7.39 38.11 65.28
C ALA A 25 8.38 36.95 65.13
N GLU A 26 9.62 37.14 65.60
CA GLU A 26 10.64 36.10 65.63
C GLU A 26 10.22 34.93 66.52
N ILE A 27 9.68 35.18 67.72
CA ILE A 27 9.14 34.13 68.59
C ILE A 27 8.01 33.36 67.91
N CYS A 28 7.04 34.06 67.32
CA CYS A 28 5.91 33.41 66.65
C CYS A 28 6.35 32.48 65.51
N VAL A 29 7.48 32.79 64.87
CA VAL A 29 8.01 32.05 63.72
C VAL A 29 9.00 30.94 64.12
N THR A 30 9.78 31.15 65.18
CA THR A 30 10.88 30.24 65.57
C THR A 30 10.51 29.27 66.69
N ALA A 31 9.49 29.57 67.50
CA ALA A 31 9.11 28.68 68.57
C ALA A 31 8.48 27.38 68.05
N ILE A 32 8.76 26.29 68.76
CA ILE A 32 8.29 24.94 68.41
C ILE A 32 7.41 24.43 69.57
N PRO A 33 6.10 24.76 69.58
CA PRO A 33 5.19 24.26 70.59
C PRO A 33 5.03 22.73 70.58
N PRO A 34 4.45 22.11 71.62
CA PRO A 34 4.34 20.65 71.70
C PRO A 34 3.41 20.00 70.67
N ASN A 35 2.50 20.78 70.07
CA ASN A 35 1.55 20.29 69.07
C ASN A 35 1.16 21.39 68.08
N PHE A 36 0.56 20.95 66.98
CA PHE A 36 0.14 21.80 65.87
C PHE A 36 -0.85 22.90 66.31
N ASP A 37 -1.86 22.58 67.11
CA ASP A 37 -2.89 23.54 67.53
C ASP A 37 -2.29 24.73 68.29
N MET A 38 -1.29 24.47 69.15
CA MET A 38 -0.57 25.51 69.88
C MET A 38 0.30 26.36 68.95
N LEU A 39 0.99 25.77 67.97
CA LEU A 39 1.72 26.55 66.96
C LEU A 39 0.77 27.44 66.16
N HIS A 40 -0.31 26.86 65.64
CA HIS A 40 -1.30 27.60 64.86
C HIS A 40 -1.90 28.75 65.68
N THR A 41 -2.24 28.52 66.95
CA THR A 41 -2.72 29.57 67.86
C THR A 41 -1.71 30.71 68.02
N MET A 42 -0.42 30.37 68.17
CA MET A 42 0.66 31.37 68.31
C MET A 42 0.86 32.19 67.03
N LEU A 43 0.80 31.55 65.86
CA LEU A 43 0.90 32.24 64.56
C LEU A 43 -0.30 33.15 64.33
N MET A 44 -1.52 32.69 64.64
CA MET A 44 -2.75 33.49 64.54
C MET A 44 -2.73 34.68 65.50
N TYR A 45 -2.24 34.50 66.73
CA TYR A 45 -2.01 35.59 67.67
C TYR A 45 -1.06 36.64 67.08
N GLY A 46 0.06 36.21 66.50
CA GLY A 46 1.00 37.12 65.82
C GLY A 46 0.33 37.90 64.69
N MET A 47 -0.41 37.23 63.81
CA MET A 47 -1.14 37.88 62.72
C MET A 47 -2.15 38.91 63.22
N GLU A 48 -2.97 38.55 64.22
CA GLU A 48 -3.98 39.44 64.79
C GLU A 48 -3.32 40.67 65.43
N ARG A 49 -2.26 40.47 66.22
CA ARG A 49 -1.53 41.54 66.89
C ARG A 49 -0.94 42.54 65.90
N PHE A 50 -0.25 42.07 64.87
CA PHE A 50 0.38 42.97 63.88
C PHE A 50 -0.65 43.62 62.94
N SER A 51 -1.83 43.03 62.77
CA SER A 51 -2.90 43.61 61.95
C SER A 51 -3.55 44.86 62.58
N LYS A 52 -3.58 44.93 63.91
CA LYS A 52 -4.24 45.97 64.71
C LYS A 52 -3.40 47.24 64.92
N VAL A 53 -2.12 47.24 64.53
CA VAL A 53 -1.25 48.41 64.66
C VAL A 53 -1.56 49.41 63.54
N GLU A 54 -1.90 50.65 63.92
CA GLU A 54 -2.33 51.71 62.99
C GLU A 54 -1.18 52.24 62.10
N ASP A 55 0.04 52.35 62.63
CA ASP A 55 1.22 52.88 61.91
C ASP A 55 2.14 51.75 61.42
N LYS A 56 1.76 51.11 60.30
CA LYS A 56 2.46 49.92 59.75
C LYS A 56 3.82 50.21 59.12
N CYS A 57 4.15 51.49 58.87
CA CYS A 57 5.32 51.91 58.11
C CYS A 57 6.57 52.16 58.97
N LYS A 58 6.42 52.51 60.25
CA LYS A 58 7.57 52.86 61.12
C LYS A 58 8.42 51.67 61.59
N GLU A 59 7.85 50.47 61.62
CA GLU A 59 8.47 49.30 62.27
C GLU A 59 8.62 48.10 61.31
N ASN A 60 8.58 48.30 59.99
CA ASN A 60 8.55 47.20 59.00
C ASN A 60 7.49 46.12 59.31
N LEU A 61 6.40 46.50 60.00
CA LEU A 61 5.34 45.60 60.45
C LEU A 61 4.66 44.87 59.28
N SER A 62 4.61 45.50 58.10
CA SER A 62 4.18 44.86 56.85
C SER A 62 5.02 43.64 56.51
N GLU A 63 6.34 43.71 56.68
CA GLU A 63 7.27 42.61 56.39
C GLU A 63 7.14 41.50 57.44
N LEU A 64 6.99 41.86 58.72
CA LEU A 64 6.77 40.92 59.81
C LEU A 64 5.43 40.18 59.65
N LEU A 65 4.36 40.92 59.36
CA LEU A 65 3.05 40.33 59.07
C LEU A 65 3.11 39.39 57.86
N ALA A 66 3.83 39.78 56.79
CA ALA A 66 4.04 38.92 55.62
C ALA A 66 4.81 37.63 55.97
N LYS A 67 5.87 37.73 56.80
CA LYS A 67 6.64 36.57 57.28
C LYS A 67 5.78 35.60 58.09
N VAL A 68 5.07 36.10 59.12
CA VAL A 68 4.20 35.27 59.98
C VAL A 68 3.07 34.64 59.15
N SER A 69 2.43 35.42 58.28
CA SER A 69 1.33 34.94 57.43
C SER A 69 1.80 33.88 56.41
N THR A 70 3.02 34.01 55.89
CA THR A 70 3.60 33.02 54.97
C THR A 70 3.84 31.68 55.67
N ILE A 71 4.37 31.72 56.89
CA ILE A 71 4.64 30.52 57.67
C ILE A 71 3.35 29.86 58.14
N ALA A 72 2.37 30.63 58.61
CA ALA A 72 1.02 30.14 58.92
C ALA A 72 0.38 29.43 57.71
N ARG A 73 0.42 30.05 56.53
CA ARG A 73 -0.14 29.41 55.32
C ARG A 73 0.61 28.14 54.92
N ARG A 74 1.94 28.10 55.07
CA ARG A 74 2.74 26.88 54.82
C ARG A 74 2.36 25.77 55.80
N MET A 75 2.13 26.11 57.07
CA MET A 75 1.62 25.19 58.08
C MET A 75 0.27 24.61 57.72
N ASP A 76 -0.69 25.46 57.33
CA ASP A 76 -2.01 24.99 56.90
C ASP A 76 -1.91 24.06 55.70
N THR A 77 -1.04 24.38 54.73
CA THR A 77 -0.82 23.52 53.56
C THR A 77 -0.22 22.17 53.97
N CYS A 78 0.73 22.14 54.90
CA CYS A 78 1.30 20.89 55.43
C CYS A 78 0.20 20.00 56.05
N MET A 79 -0.69 20.60 56.86
CA MET A 79 -1.83 19.88 57.44
C MET A 79 -2.83 19.39 56.40
N LEU A 80 -3.07 20.16 55.33
CA LEU A 80 -3.97 19.73 54.26
C LEU A 80 -3.41 18.55 53.46
N ILE A 81 -2.08 18.42 53.35
CA ILE A 81 -1.41 17.30 52.66
C ILE A 81 -1.38 16.06 53.55
N HIS A 82 -0.97 16.20 54.81
CA HIS A 82 -0.72 15.05 55.69
C HIS A 82 -1.89 14.72 56.64
N GLY A 83 -2.83 15.64 56.85
CA GLY A 83 -4.01 15.44 57.69
C GLY A 83 -3.65 14.98 59.11
N SER A 84 -4.31 13.91 59.57
CA SER A 84 -4.04 13.29 60.86
C SER A 84 -2.70 12.54 60.93
N ALA A 85 -2.03 12.32 59.80
CA ALA A 85 -0.71 11.68 59.74
C ALA A 85 0.45 12.70 59.87
N THR A 86 0.15 13.98 60.13
CA THR A 86 1.17 15.02 60.30
C THR A 86 2.01 14.74 61.56
N THR A 87 3.28 14.38 61.36
CA THR A 87 4.25 14.23 62.47
C THR A 87 4.92 15.57 62.81
N VAL A 88 5.57 15.63 63.97
CA VAL A 88 6.35 16.80 64.40
C VAL A 88 7.37 17.24 63.34
N ASP A 89 8.02 16.29 62.67
CA ASP A 89 9.01 16.59 61.63
C ASP A 89 8.38 17.26 60.39
N HIS A 90 7.17 16.86 60.01
CA HIS A 90 6.48 17.43 58.84
C HIS A 90 6.25 18.93 59.01
N TRP A 91 5.73 19.36 60.15
CA TRP A 91 5.43 20.78 60.37
C TRP A 91 6.62 21.61 60.88
N ILE A 92 7.73 20.99 61.27
CA ILE A 92 8.99 21.73 61.52
C ILE A 92 9.76 22.00 60.21
N GLU A 93 9.80 21.03 59.29
CA GLU A 93 10.62 21.13 58.08
C GLU A 93 9.90 21.78 56.89
N PHE A 94 8.59 21.56 56.74
CA PHE A 94 7.83 22.08 55.59
C PHE A 94 7.93 23.60 55.38
N PRO A 95 7.93 24.47 56.42
CA PRO A 95 8.15 25.91 56.24
C PRO A 95 9.47 26.28 55.59
N LYS A 96 10.50 25.44 55.77
CA LYS A 96 11.86 25.68 55.29
C LYS A 96 12.06 25.18 53.87
N HIS A 97 11.17 24.33 53.36
CA HIS A 97 11.31 23.73 52.04
C HIS A 97 11.30 24.78 50.92
N ASP A 98 12.05 24.48 49.86
CA ASP A 98 11.80 25.05 48.54
C ASP A 98 10.50 24.44 48.01
N LEU A 99 9.49 25.28 47.85
CA LEU A 99 8.16 24.84 47.45
C LEU A 99 8.12 24.34 46.01
N VAL A 100 9.02 24.80 45.13
CA VAL A 100 9.14 24.27 43.76
C VAL A 100 9.67 22.84 43.79
N ILE A 101 10.66 22.57 44.65
CA ILE A 101 11.19 21.21 44.86
C ILE A 101 10.11 20.34 45.51
N SER A 102 9.31 20.90 46.41
CA SER A 102 8.18 20.18 47.03
C SER A 102 7.14 19.77 45.98
N CYS A 103 6.71 20.69 45.11
CA CYS A 103 5.83 20.36 43.98
C CYS A 103 6.45 19.28 43.09
N LEU A 104 7.74 19.40 42.75
CA LEU A 104 8.46 18.43 41.93
C LEU A 104 8.46 17.03 42.54
N ASN A 105 8.70 16.92 43.86
CA ASN A 105 8.70 15.64 44.57
C ASN A 105 7.32 14.97 44.55
N HIS A 106 6.25 15.74 44.76
CA HIS A 106 4.89 15.22 44.66
C HIS A 106 4.55 14.79 43.22
N ILE A 107 4.91 15.58 42.21
CA ILE A 107 4.71 15.21 40.80
C ILE A 107 5.42 13.90 40.45
N ASN A 108 6.68 13.74 40.88
CA ASN A 108 7.46 12.51 40.65
C ASN A 108 6.84 11.27 41.31
N ARG A 109 6.03 11.44 42.35
CA ARG A 109 5.28 10.37 43.03
C ARG A 109 3.87 10.16 42.48
N ASP A 110 3.49 10.87 41.42
CA ASP A 110 2.14 10.91 40.86
C ASP A 110 1.08 11.48 41.85
N GLU A 111 1.53 12.26 42.84
CA GLU A 111 0.71 12.96 43.84
C GLU A 111 0.32 14.35 43.30
N ILE A 112 -0.42 14.34 42.19
CA ILE A 112 -0.70 15.56 41.41
C ILE A 112 -1.54 16.57 42.23
N LYS A 113 -2.53 16.10 43.00
CA LYS A 113 -3.45 16.98 43.76
C LYS A 113 -2.72 17.73 44.87
N GLU A 114 -1.79 17.07 45.52
CA GLU A 114 -0.91 17.62 46.56
C GLU A 114 -0.01 18.69 45.95
N SER A 115 0.57 18.43 44.77
CA SER A 115 1.34 19.44 44.04
C SER A 115 0.48 20.65 43.64
N ILE A 116 -0.75 20.44 43.17
CA ILE A 116 -1.70 21.53 42.85
C ILE A 116 -1.99 22.37 44.08
N LEU A 117 -2.19 21.73 45.24
CA LEU A 117 -2.47 22.41 46.48
C LEU A 117 -1.31 23.33 46.89
N ILE A 118 -0.07 22.83 46.83
CA ILE A 118 1.13 23.64 47.10
C ILE A 118 1.22 24.78 46.08
N TRP A 119 1.09 24.47 44.79
CA TRP A 119 1.18 25.44 43.70
C TRP A 119 0.17 26.59 43.85
N SER A 120 -1.11 26.25 44.00
CA SER A 120 -2.20 27.23 44.08
C SER A 120 -2.12 28.10 45.34
N ARG A 121 -1.81 27.51 46.50
CA ARG A 121 -1.73 28.26 47.76
C ARG A 121 -0.47 29.11 47.84
N HIS A 122 0.62 28.74 47.19
CA HIS A 122 1.94 29.37 47.35
C HIS A 122 2.54 30.02 46.11
N LEU A 123 1.80 30.13 45.01
CA LEU A 123 2.25 30.78 43.78
C LEU A 123 2.88 32.16 44.04
N SER A 124 2.25 32.99 44.87
CA SER A 124 2.74 34.32 45.22
C SER A 124 4.11 34.32 45.91
N ASP A 125 4.40 33.29 46.72
CA ASP A 125 5.68 33.15 47.42
C ASP A 125 6.78 32.68 46.47
N MET A 126 6.42 31.83 45.51
CA MET A 126 7.37 31.26 44.56
C MET A 126 7.75 32.26 43.47
N LYS A 127 6.79 33.09 43.04
CA LYS A 127 6.90 34.01 41.90
C LYS A 127 8.19 34.84 41.86
N PRO A 128 8.69 35.46 42.95
CA PRO A 128 9.89 36.29 42.90
C PRO A 128 11.18 35.55 42.49
N LEU A 129 11.26 34.25 42.78
CA LEU A 129 12.43 33.40 42.53
C LEU A 129 12.15 32.32 41.48
N PHE A 130 11.03 32.45 40.77
CA PHE A 130 10.58 31.48 39.78
C PHE A 130 11.21 31.79 38.42
N THR A 131 11.71 30.76 37.74
CA THR A 131 12.42 30.89 36.45
C THR A 131 11.78 30.01 35.40
N MET A 132 12.00 30.33 34.12
CA MET A 132 11.53 29.50 33.01
C MET A 132 12.05 28.06 33.11
N LYS A 133 13.32 27.86 33.51
CA LYS A 133 13.90 26.52 33.74
C LYS A 133 13.14 25.72 34.80
N LYS A 134 12.71 26.36 35.90
CA LYS A 134 11.88 25.70 36.92
C LYS A 134 10.51 25.31 36.37
N ALA A 135 9.94 26.12 35.48
CA ALA A 135 8.69 25.80 34.80
C ALA A 135 8.84 24.56 33.89
N GLU A 136 9.92 24.51 33.08
CA GLU A 136 10.25 23.35 32.25
C GLU A 136 10.43 22.09 33.09
N MET A 137 11.17 22.19 34.20
CA MET A 137 11.37 21.07 35.12
C MET A 137 10.04 20.51 35.64
N LEU A 138 9.13 21.35 36.15
CA LEU A 138 7.84 20.89 36.66
C LEU A 138 6.97 20.25 35.56
N MET A 139 6.96 20.82 34.36
CA MET A 139 6.18 20.31 33.23
C MET A 139 6.70 18.96 32.72
N ASN A 140 8.03 18.81 32.60
CA ASN A 140 8.66 17.59 32.09
C ASN A 140 8.70 16.45 33.10
N SER A 141 8.51 16.74 34.39
CA SER A 141 8.58 15.73 35.46
C SER A 141 7.28 14.95 35.65
N ILE A 142 6.18 15.37 35.00
CA ILE A 142 4.89 14.69 35.10
C ILE A 142 5.02 13.27 34.52
N PRO A 143 4.82 12.21 35.32
CA PRO A 143 4.94 10.83 34.86
C PRO A 143 4.06 10.54 33.63
N LYS A 144 4.51 9.67 32.73
CA LYS A 144 3.74 9.29 31.53
C LYS A 144 2.47 8.49 31.88
N SER A 145 2.51 7.76 32.98
CA SER A 145 1.38 6.97 33.53
C SER A 145 0.33 7.81 34.26
N THR A 146 0.54 9.13 34.41
CA THR A 146 -0.40 10.02 35.12
C THR A 146 -1.78 9.92 34.46
N LYS A 147 -2.83 9.71 35.27
CA LYS A 147 -4.21 9.67 34.76
C LYS A 147 -4.57 10.97 34.06
N LEU A 148 -5.25 10.87 32.93
CA LEU A 148 -5.61 12.05 32.12
C LEU A 148 -6.34 13.12 32.95
N GLN A 149 -7.28 12.74 33.82
CA GLN A 149 -8.03 13.71 34.64
C GLN A 149 -7.13 14.53 35.56
N ASP A 150 -6.19 13.89 36.26
CA ASP A 150 -5.25 14.55 37.16
C ASP A 150 -4.27 15.43 36.36
N LEU A 151 -3.84 14.96 35.19
CA LEU A 151 -3.02 15.75 34.26
C LEU A 151 -3.75 17.01 33.77
N LEU A 152 -5.00 16.91 33.34
CA LEU A 152 -5.80 18.05 32.91
C LEU A 152 -5.99 19.06 34.05
N LEU A 153 -6.20 18.56 35.27
CA LEU A 153 -6.33 19.39 36.46
C LEU A 153 -5.02 20.15 36.74
N TRP A 154 -3.87 19.48 36.66
CA TRP A 154 -2.57 20.13 36.80
C TRP A 154 -2.38 21.25 35.77
N LEU A 155 -2.63 20.96 34.48
CA LEU A 155 -2.48 21.94 33.41
C LEU A 155 -3.37 23.17 33.62
N HIS A 156 -4.61 22.97 34.09
CA HIS A 156 -5.54 24.05 34.39
C HIS A 156 -5.00 25.01 35.47
N HIS A 157 -4.31 24.48 36.50
CA HIS A 157 -3.74 25.31 37.56
C HIS A 157 -2.34 25.85 37.23
N PHE A 158 -1.55 25.11 36.46
CA PHE A 158 -0.14 25.42 36.19
C PHE A 158 0.04 26.37 35.01
N VAL A 159 -0.59 26.08 33.86
CA VAL A 159 -0.32 26.79 32.60
C VAL A 159 -0.72 28.27 32.64
N PRO A 160 -1.91 28.68 33.11
CA PRO A 160 -2.30 30.08 33.05
C PRO A 160 -1.37 31.04 33.83
N PRO A 161 -1.00 30.75 35.09
CA PRO A 161 -0.01 31.57 35.80
C PRO A 161 1.33 31.64 35.09
N ILE A 162 1.81 30.52 34.56
CA ILE A 162 3.11 30.45 33.88
C ILE A 162 3.12 31.32 32.64
N LEU A 163 2.09 31.24 31.79
CA LEU A 163 1.99 32.09 30.61
C LEU A 163 1.84 33.57 30.95
N SER A 164 1.27 33.90 32.11
CA SER A 164 1.24 35.27 32.62
C SER A 164 2.62 35.77 33.11
N LEU A 165 3.51 34.87 33.55
CA LEU A 165 4.87 35.21 33.97
C LEU A 165 5.85 35.21 32.80
N PHE A 166 5.71 34.23 31.90
CA PHE A 166 6.59 33.96 30.77
C PHE A 166 5.77 33.65 29.51
N PRO A 167 5.33 34.68 28.76
CA PRO A 167 4.50 34.48 27.56
C PRO A 167 5.13 33.55 26.51
N ASN A 168 6.46 33.59 26.34
CA ASN A 168 7.20 32.77 25.38
C ASN A 168 7.21 31.27 25.74
N PHE A 169 6.84 30.90 26.97
CA PHE A 169 6.73 29.50 27.40
C PHE A 169 5.61 28.74 26.68
N LEU A 170 4.74 29.45 25.94
CA LEU A 170 3.71 28.83 25.10
C LEU A 170 4.28 27.81 24.10
N ILE A 171 5.49 28.05 23.58
CA ILE A 171 6.17 27.13 22.66
C ILE A 171 6.40 25.78 23.37
N ASN A 172 7.03 25.82 24.56
CA ASN A 172 7.29 24.63 25.37
C ASN A 172 6.00 23.88 25.74
N VAL A 173 4.92 24.61 26.07
CA VAL A 173 3.62 24.02 26.41
C VAL A 173 3.06 23.22 25.24
N VAL A 174 3.12 23.78 24.02
CA VAL A 174 2.61 23.13 22.81
C VAL A 174 3.49 21.96 22.40
N ASP A 175 4.81 22.10 22.46
CA ASP A 175 5.76 21.01 22.17
C ASP A 175 5.58 19.84 23.14
N TRP A 176 5.45 20.16 24.43
CA TRP A 176 5.16 19.17 25.47
C TRP A 176 3.81 18.50 25.24
N ALA A 177 2.77 19.25 24.85
CA ALA A 177 1.45 18.69 24.56
C ALA A 177 1.51 17.73 23.37
N ALA A 178 2.18 18.11 22.27
CA ALA A 178 2.36 17.25 21.11
C ALA A 178 3.10 15.95 21.48
N GLN A 179 4.15 16.03 22.29
CA GLN A 179 4.86 14.84 22.78
C GLN A 179 4.00 14.01 23.73
N ARG A 180 3.23 14.65 24.62
CA ARG A 180 2.35 13.96 25.57
C ARG A 180 1.21 13.23 24.87
N VAL A 181 0.67 13.81 23.81
CA VAL A 181 -0.32 13.17 22.92
C VAL A 181 0.25 11.88 22.34
N LYS A 182 1.49 11.87 21.86
CA LYS A 182 2.18 10.65 21.41
C LYS A 182 2.46 9.66 22.54
N ASP A 183 2.74 10.14 23.76
CA ASP A 183 2.89 9.24 24.90
C ASP A 183 1.56 8.57 25.25
N LEU A 184 0.42 9.28 25.18
CA LEU A 184 -0.91 8.72 25.45
C LEU A 184 -1.28 7.58 24.50
N GLU A 185 -0.78 7.60 23.27
CA GLU A 185 -0.93 6.48 22.34
C GLU A 185 -0.37 5.15 22.88
N ALA A 186 0.73 5.21 23.64
CA ALA A 186 1.36 4.03 24.25
C ALA A 186 0.77 3.65 25.61
N TYR A 187 0.41 4.64 26.44
CA TYR A 187 -0.02 4.42 27.83
C TYR A 187 -1.54 4.37 28.02
N ASP A 188 -2.31 4.86 27.05
CA ASP A 188 -3.79 4.93 27.06
C ASP A 188 -4.37 4.49 25.70
N SER A 189 -3.87 3.36 25.19
CA SER A 189 -4.17 2.86 23.85
C SER A 189 -5.66 2.56 23.60
N GLU A 190 -6.41 2.23 24.65
CA GLU A 190 -7.86 1.97 24.57
C GLU A 190 -8.65 3.25 24.29
N ALA A 191 -8.37 4.33 25.04
CA ALA A 191 -9.07 5.61 24.89
C ALA A 191 -8.44 6.54 23.85
N TRP A 192 -7.25 6.20 23.35
CA TRP A 192 -6.63 6.87 22.22
C TRP A 192 -7.49 6.73 20.94
N PRO A 193 -7.71 7.77 20.12
CA PRO A 193 -7.17 9.14 20.16
C PRO A 193 -8.00 10.15 20.96
N ASP A 194 -9.15 9.77 21.54
CA ASP A 194 -10.01 10.69 22.30
C ASP A 194 -9.28 11.30 23.50
N SER A 195 -8.41 10.53 24.17
CA SER A 195 -7.60 11.02 25.29
C SER A 195 -6.66 12.16 24.88
N GLY A 196 -5.96 12.00 23.75
CA GLY A 196 -5.13 13.05 23.14
C GLY A 196 -5.94 14.27 22.74
N LEU A 197 -7.10 14.06 22.10
CA LEU A 197 -7.98 15.13 21.66
C LEU A 197 -8.51 15.96 22.83
N LYS A 198 -8.90 15.29 23.93
CA LYS A 198 -9.32 15.95 25.18
C LYS A 198 -8.20 16.80 25.76
N LEU A 199 -6.97 16.31 25.77
CA LEU A 199 -5.79 17.05 26.23
C LEU A 199 -5.56 18.31 25.38
N ALA A 200 -5.49 18.15 24.06
CA ALA A 200 -5.21 19.27 23.15
C ALA A 200 -6.31 20.34 23.21
N LYS A 201 -7.60 19.95 23.22
CA LYS A 201 -8.73 20.88 23.37
C LYS A 201 -8.75 21.58 24.74
N CYS A 202 -8.41 20.87 25.81
CA CYS A 202 -8.30 21.46 27.15
C CYS A 202 -7.22 22.55 27.19
N LEU A 203 -6.03 22.25 26.64
CA LEU A 203 -4.94 23.21 26.50
C LEU A 203 -5.34 24.43 25.67
N LEU A 204 -6.00 24.23 24.52
CA LEU A 204 -6.48 25.34 23.70
C LEU A 204 -7.45 26.24 24.49
N LYS A 205 -8.38 25.64 25.24
CA LYS A 205 -9.31 26.36 26.12
C LYS A 205 -8.56 27.15 27.20
N ILE A 206 -7.57 26.54 27.85
CA ILE A 206 -6.73 27.20 28.87
C ILE A 206 -5.98 28.40 28.26
N ILE A 207 -5.38 28.22 27.09
CA ILE A 207 -4.61 29.27 26.41
C ILE A 207 -5.52 30.45 26.03
N ASN A 208 -6.76 30.18 25.61
CA ASN A 208 -7.71 31.21 25.18
C ASN A 208 -8.45 31.89 26.34
N THR A 209 -8.47 31.29 27.52
CA THR A 209 -9.15 31.85 28.70
C THR A 209 -8.24 32.86 29.40
N PRO A 210 -8.68 34.12 29.63
CA PRO A 210 -7.88 35.09 30.35
C PRO A 210 -7.73 34.70 31.83
N TYR A 211 -6.52 34.78 32.37
CA TYR A 211 -6.22 34.39 33.75
C TYR A 211 -6.37 35.54 34.75
N THR A 212 -6.12 36.79 34.33
CA THR A 212 -6.21 38.02 35.15
C THR A 212 -6.58 39.22 34.29
N GLU A 213 -7.03 40.34 34.88
CA GLU A 213 -7.30 41.59 34.14
C GLU A 213 -6.07 42.11 33.38
N LYS A 214 -4.86 41.97 33.94
CA LYS A 214 -3.59 42.24 33.22
C LYS A 214 -3.37 41.29 32.04
N SER A 215 -3.89 40.06 32.11
CA SER A 215 -3.87 39.09 31.01
C SER A 215 -4.84 39.45 29.87
N ILE A 216 -5.83 40.32 30.10
CA ILE A 216 -6.68 40.89 29.05
C ILE A 216 -5.89 41.93 28.24
N LEU A 217 -5.02 42.72 28.89
CA LEU A 217 -4.09 43.62 28.19
C LEU A 217 -3.00 42.86 27.42
N LEU A 218 -2.63 41.65 27.87
CA LEU A 218 -1.80 40.73 27.10
C LEU A 218 -2.58 40.05 25.96
N GLN A 219 -3.92 40.07 25.94
CA GLN A 219 -4.68 39.60 24.77
C GLN A 219 -4.43 40.51 23.56
N SER A 220 -4.27 41.82 23.72
CA SER A 220 -3.94 42.71 22.59
C SER A 220 -2.50 42.48 22.08
N GLN A 221 -1.55 42.16 22.96
CA GLN A 221 -0.20 41.67 22.56
C GLN A 221 -0.24 40.27 21.93
N ARG A 222 -1.15 39.39 22.37
CA ARG A 222 -1.41 38.08 21.74
C ARG A 222 -2.14 38.22 20.40
N VAL A 223 -2.95 39.26 20.21
CA VAL A 223 -3.56 39.64 18.93
C VAL A 223 -2.54 40.33 18.01
N ALA A 224 -1.56 41.07 18.56
CA ALA A 224 -0.41 41.54 17.78
C ALA A 224 0.49 40.37 17.31
N LEU A 225 0.70 39.36 18.15
CA LEU A 225 1.33 38.08 17.76
C LEU A 225 0.45 37.25 16.80
N ARG A 226 -0.86 37.52 16.74
CA ARG A 226 -1.82 36.95 15.78
C ARG A 226 -1.74 37.67 14.41
N ASN A 227 -1.35 38.94 14.40
CA ASN A 227 -1.26 39.76 13.20
C ASN A 227 0.13 39.75 12.54
N GLU A 228 1.19 39.33 13.24
CA GLU A 228 2.52 39.08 12.64
C GLU A 228 2.78 37.62 12.23
N ASN A 229 1.81 36.70 12.35
CA ASN A 229 2.01 35.31 11.92
C ASN A 229 0.81 34.75 11.13
N LEU A 230 0.78 35.11 9.85
CA LEU A 230 0.27 34.24 8.77
C LEU A 230 1.16 33.00 8.54
N SER A 231 2.14 32.74 9.42
CA SER A 231 3.02 31.58 9.35
C SER A 231 2.40 30.37 10.07
N HIS A 232 2.42 29.22 9.40
CA HIS A 232 2.07 27.90 9.94
C HIS A 232 2.86 27.52 11.21
N GLN A 233 3.90 28.29 11.58
CA GLN A 233 4.79 28.01 12.69
C GLN A 233 4.35 28.59 14.05
N SER A 234 3.23 29.32 14.12
CA SER A 234 2.77 29.83 15.43
C SER A 234 2.41 28.67 16.37
N PRO A 235 2.74 28.75 17.68
CA PRO A 235 2.43 27.67 18.63
C PRO A 235 0.94 27.34 18.70
N GLN A 236 0.08 28.34 18.55
CA GLN A 236 -1.37 28.13 18.54
C GLN A 236 -1.83 27.39 17.29
N ASN A 237 -1.31 27.74 16.11
CA ASN A 237 -1.62 27.02 14.86
C ASN A 237 -1.13 25.58 14.90
N ARG A 238 0.04 25.32 15.49
CA ARG A 238 0.55 23.96 15.72
C ARG A 238 -0.37 23.13 16.62
N LEU A 239 -0.94 23.75 17.66
CA LEU A 239 -1.93 23.09 18.53
C LEU A 239 -3.27 22.86 17.80
N LEU A 240 -3.71 23.78 16.95
CA LEU A 240 -4.91 23.60 16.13
C LEU A 240 -4.72 22.46 15.12
N LEU A 241 -3.60 22.43 14.40
CA LEU A 241 -3.27 21.35 13.47
C LEU A 241 -3.21 19.99 14.19
N LEU A 242 -2.67 19.95 15.42
CA LEU A 242 -2.68 18.75 16.25
C LEU A 242 -4.11 18.31 16.59
N ILE A 243 -5.01 19.25 16.89
CA ILE A 243 -6.42 18.95 17.16
C ILE A 243 -7.09 18.40 15.89
N ASP A 244 -6.94 19.08 14.75
CA ASP A 244 -7.55 18.67 13.48
C ASP A 244 -7.07 17.27 13.08
N THR A 245 -5.76 17.01 13.20
CA THR A 245 -5.16 15.68 12.96
C THR A 245 -5.77 14.60 13.86
N LEU A 246 -5.93 14.89 15.16
CA LEU A 246 -6.53 13.93 16.11
C LEU A 246 -8.02 13.72 15.85
N GLU A 247 -8.74 14.73 15.35
CA GLU A 247 -10.14 14.60 14.94
C GLU A 247 -10.27 13.67 13.73
N ASP A 248 -9.43 13.84 12.71
CA ASP A 248 -9.39 12.97 11.55
C ASP A 248 -9.07 11.52 11.93
N ILE A 249 -8.04 11.29 12.77
CA ILE A 249 -7.71 9.94 13.27
C ILE A 249 -8.89 9.36 14.06
N ASN A 250 -9.61 10.18 14.83
CA ASN A 250 -10.78 9.72 15.58
C ASN A 250 -11.96 9.34 14.66
N ILE A 251 -12.18 10.12 13.60
CA ILE A 251 -13.18 9.84 12.57
C ILE A 251 -12.83 8.52 11.86
N LEU A 252 -11.56 8.33 11.47
CA LEU A 252 -11.05 7.11 10.86
C LEU A 252 -11.28 5.88 11.76
N LYS A 253 -10.95 5.99 13.05
CA LYS A 253 -11.15 4.89 14.01
C LYS A 253 -12.62 4.58 14.27
N LYS A 254 -13.46 5.59 14.53
CA LYS A 254 -14.85 5.38 14.97
C LYS A 254 -15.85 5.15 13.84
N SER A 255 -15.67 5.86 12.72
CA SER A 255 -16.64 5.85 11.62
C SER A 255 -16.28 4.81 10.56
N TYR A 256 -14.98 4.54 10.38
CA TYR A 256 -14.50 3.66 9.32
C TYR A 256 -13.74 2.43 9.85
N GLY A 257 -13.50 2.32 11.17
CA GLY A 257 -12.83 1.17 11.78
C GLY A 257 -11.32 1.11 11.52
N VAL A 258 -10.71 2.17 10.99
CA VAL A 258 -9.29 2.22 10.66
C VAL A 258 -8.48 2.67 11.87
N ASN A 259 -7.58 1.81 12.35
CA ASN A 259 -6.63 2.16 13.40
C ASN A 259 -5.31 2.65 12.81
N LEU A 260 -4.95 3.89 13.13
CA LEU A 260 -3.71 4.53 12.70
C LEU A 260 -3.01 5.16 13.89
N LEU A 261 -1.67 5.12 13.85
CA LEU A 261 -0.85 5.86 14.77
C LEU A 261 -0.71 7.32 14.34
N TYR A 262 -0.42 8.22 15.29
CA TYR A 262 -0.22 9.64 14.98
C TYR A 262 0.87 9.86 13.92
N ASN A 263 2.01 9.17 14.05
CA ASN A 263 3.13 9.32 13.12
C ASN A 263 2.84 8.71 11.74
N GLU A 264 1.97 7.68 11.65
CA GLU A 264 1.54 7.12 10.37
C GLU A 264 0.67 8.12 9.61
N PHE A 265 -0.21 8.85 10.30
CA PHE A 265 -1.05 9.86 9.67
C PHE A 265 -0.26 11.08 9.17
N VAL A 266 0.74 11.54 9.94
CA VAL A 266 1.54 12.74 9.61
C VAL A 266 2.71 12.41 8.66
N GLN A 267 2.76 11.19 8.13
CA GLN A 267 3.83 10.76 7.21
C GLN A 267 3.96 11.71 6.00
N GLU A 268 5.22 12.06 5.67
CA GLU A 268 5.56 12.93 4.54
C GLU A 268 5.25 12.27 3.19
N ASP A 269 5.43 10.95 3.09
CA ASP A 269 5.03 10.18 1.92
C ASP A 269 3.51 9.92 1.93
N HIS A 270 2.78 10.80 1.25
CA HIS A 270 1.33 10.73 1.17
C HIS A 270 0.82 9.52 0.37
N SER A 271 1.55 9.03 -0.63
CA SER A 271 1.13 7.87 -1.42
C SER A 271 1.23 6.58 -0.60
N SER A 272 2.35 6.40 0.12
CA SER A 272 2.51 5.28 1.04
C SER A 272 1.43 5.28 2.14
N PHE A 273 1.10 6.47 2.66
CA PHE A 273 0.02 6.61 3.64
C PHE A 273 -1.34 6.14 3.10
N VAL A 274 -1.69 6.49 1.86
CA VAL A 274 -2.96 6.06 1.24
C VAL A 274 -3.01 4.54 1.05
N ALA A 275 -1.88 3.91 0.69
CA ALA A 275 -1.80 2.46 0.60
C ALA A 275 -2.08 1.78 1.95
N VAL A 276 -1.41 2.22 3.02
CA VAL A 276 -1.64 1.71 4.39
C VAL A 276 -3.08 1.93 4.84
N LEU A 277 -3.68 3.06 4.46
CA LEU A 277 -5.07 3.37 4.77
C LEU A 277 -6.02 2.38 4.09
N PHE A 278 -5.82 2.06 2.81
CA PHE A 278 -6.64 1.08 2.11
C PHE A 278 -6.42 -0.36 2.62
N GLU A 279 -5.19 -0.74 2.99
CA GLU A 279 -4.91 -2.06 3.56
C GLU A 279 -5.66 -2.31 4.88
N ARG A 280 -5.85 -1.26 5.69
CA ARG A 280 -6.52 -1.34 6.99
C ARG A 280 -8.01 -1.02 6.95
N LEU A 281 -8.56 -0.69 5.78
CA LEU A 281 -9.96 -0.31 5.62
C LEU A 281 -10.86 -1.55 5.55
N PRO A 282 -11.82 -1.72 6.48
CA PRO A 282 -12.79 -2.82 6.41
C PRO A 282 -13.65 -2.70 5.15
N LEU A 283 -13.92 -3.85 4.49
CA LEU A 283 -14.67 -3.94 3.24
C LEU A 283 -16.04 -3.25 3.33
N GLU A 284 -16.75 -3.43 4.44
CA GLU A 284 -18.07 -2.85 4.71
C GLU A 284 -18.08 -1.32 4.72
N ASN A 285 -16.94 -0.70 5.02
CA ASN A 285 -16.82 0.75 5.18
C ASN A 285 -16.23 1.45 3.95
N ILE A 286 -15.74 0.70 2.95
CA ILE A 286 -15.08 1.27 1.76
C ILE A 286 -15.99 2.29 1.08
N SER A 287 -17.22 1.92 0.73
CA SER A 287 -18.09 2.81 -0.05
C SER A 287 -18.44 4.10 0.68
N LEU A 288 -18.66 4.04 2.00
CA LEU A 288 -18.93 5.23 2.82
C LEU A 288 -17.68 6.12 2.90
N PHE A 289 -16.52 5.51 3.18
CA PHE A 289 -15.23 6.19 3.26
C PHE A 289 -14.88 6.93 1.96
N MET A 290 -15.05 6.26 0.82
CA MET A 290 -14.73 6.81 -0.50
C MET A 290 -15.58 8.02 -0.89
N VAL A 291 -16.80 8.12 -0.35
CA VAL A 291 -17.73 9.22 -0.65
C VAL A 291 -17.58 10.36 0.35
N GLU A 292 -17.48 10.06 1.65
CA GLU A 292 -17.61 11.08 2.70
C GLU A 292 -16.28 11.64 3.21
N PHE A 293 -15.20 10.86 3.16
CA PHE A 293 -13.90 11.24 3.76
C PHE A 293 -12.76 11.31 2.75
N PHE A 294 -12.64 10.33 1.87
CA PHE A 294 -11.53 10.22 0.92
C PHE A 294 -11.33 11.48 0.05
N PRO A 295 -12.38 12.11 -0.54
CA PRO A 295 -12.17 13.28 -1.41
C PRO A 295 -11.56 14.48 -0.67
N ARG A 296 -11.99 14.71 0.58
CA ARG A 296 -11.43 15.76 1.44
C ARG A 296 -9.97 15.46 1.76
N LEU A 297 -9.68 14.23 2.18
CA LEU A 297 -8.32 13.80 2.51
C LEU A 297 -7.35 13.95 1.33
N MET A 298 -7.80 13.64 0.11
CA MET A 298 -6.99 13.78 -1.10
C MET A 298 -6.73 15.26 -1.44
N MET A 299 -7.76 16.10 -1.27
CA MET A 299 -7.63 17.55 -1.47
C MET A 299 -6.64 18.17 -0.49
N ASP A 300 -6.71 17.78 0.79
CA ASP A 300 -5.82 18.30 1.86
C ASP A 300 -4.35 17.91 1.63
N ARG A 301 -4.10 16.82 0.90
CA ARG A 301 -2.75 16.30 0.58
C ARG A 301 -2.30 16.57 -0.84
N GLU A 302 -3.08 17.34 -1.61
CA GLU A 302 -2.81 17.68 -3.02
C GLU A 302 -2.58 16.43 -3.92
N LEU A 303 -3.29 15.33 -3.62
CA LEU A 303 -3.23 14.08 -4.38
C LEU A 303 -4.43 13.91 -5.31
N ASP A 304 -4.21 13.26 -6.46
CA ASP A 304 -5.29 12.86 -7.36
C ASP A 304 -5.95 11.55 -6.88
N PRO A 305 -7.25 11.56 -6.52
CA PRO A 305 -7.95 10.39 -5.99
C PRO A 305 -7.88 9.17 -6.93
N ASP A 306 -8.10 9.38 -8.23
CA ASP A 306 -8.16 8.32 -9.23
C ASP A 306 -6.80 7.62 -9.38
N THR A 307 -5.72 8.40 -9.39
CA THR A 307 -4.34 7.89 -9.46
C THR A 307 -3.98 7.06 -8.23
N GLN A 308 -4.36 7.51 -7.03
CA GLN A 308 -4.09 6.76 -5.79
C GLN A 308 -4.84 5.43 -5.74
N ILE A 309 -6.12 5.42 -6.16
CA ILE A 309 -6.89 4.18 -6.27
C ILE A 309 -6.24 3.24 -7.29
N LEU A 310 -5.85 3.74 -8.47
CA LEU A 310 -5.20 2.94 -9.50
C LEU A 310 -3.89 2.32 -8.99
N GLN A 311 -3.03 3.12 -8.36
CA GLN A 311 -1.74 2.66 -7.86
C GLN A 311 -1.93 1.57 -6.81
N PHE A 312 -2.85 1.76 -5.86
CA PHE A 312 -3.16 0.74 -4.87
C PHE A 312 -3.68 -0.56 -5.50
N ILE A 313 -4.57 -0.46 -6.49
CA ILE A 313 -5.06 -1.64 -7.24
C ILE A 313 -3.91 -2.33 -7.98
N GLN A 314 -2.97 -1.58 -8.55
CA GLN A 314 -1.81 -2.16 -9.23
C GLN A 314 -0.89 -2.89 -8.26
N ASP A 315 -0.64 -2.30 -7.09
CA ASP A 315 0.22 -2.84 -6.05
C ASP A 315 -0.38 -4.10 -5.43
N ILE A 316 -1.67 -4.10 -5.06
CA ILE A 316 -2.31 -5.28 -4.48
C ILE A 316 -2.32 -6.45 -5.48
N VAL A 317 -2.64 -6.19 -6.75
CA VAL A 317 -2.69 -7.22 -7.80
C VAL A 317 -1.31 -7.79 -8.11
N THR A 318 -0.25 -6.97 -8.06
CA THR A 318 1.12 -7.44 -8.37
C THR A 318 1.73 -8.28 -7.25
N HIS A 319 1.39 -8.00 -5.99
CA HIS A 319 2.01 -8.65 -4.84
C HIS A 319 1.18 -9.83 -4.27
N CYS A 320 -0.02 -10.10 -4.79
CA CYS A 320 -0.92 -11.17 -4.30
C CYS A 320 -0.71 -12.53 -4.97
N GLU A 321 0.53 -12.92 -5.33
CA GLU A 321 0.78 -14.19 -6.03
C GLU A 321 0.21 -15.43 -5.29
N ASP A 322 0.23 -15.39 -3.96
CA ASP A 322 -0.22 -16.48 -3.08
C ASP A 322 -1.75 -16.58 -2.97
N TRP A 323 -2.49 -15.48 -3.18
CA TRP A 323 -3.94 -15.42 -2.97
C TRP A 323 -4.74 -15.77 -4.22
N TRP A 324 -4.08 -15.80 -5.38
CA TRP A 324 -4.70 -16.10 -6.67
C TRP A 324 -5.43 -17.45 -6.74
N TYR A 325 -5.05 -18.40 -5.89
CA TYR A 325 -5.60 -19.76 -5.90
C TYR A 325 -6.77 -19.96 -4.93
N TRP A 326 -7.18 -18.92 -4.19
CA TRP A 326 -8.31 -19.00 -3.27
C TRP A 326 -9.61 -18.75 -4.04
N GLU A 327 -10.65 -19.56 -3.78
CA GLU A 327 -11.96 -19.45 -4.46
C GLU A 327 -12.62 -18.07 -4.23
N GLU A 328 -12.28 -17.39 -3.13
CA GLU A 328 -12.67 -16.01 -2.80
C GLU A 328 -11.44 -15.21 -2.38
N ALA A 329 -10.59 -14.87 -3.36
CA ALA A 329 -9.37 -14.12 -3.07
C ALA A 329 -9.72 -12.72 -2.50
N PRO A 330 -9.21 -12.32 -1.31
CA PRO A 330 -9.62 -11.09 -0.64
C PRO A 330 -9.45 -9.81 -1.47
N TRP A 331 -8.43 -9.78 -2.34
CA TRP A 331 -8.16 -8.65 -3.22
C TRP A 331 -9.30 -8.40 -4.23
N GLU A 332 -10.05 -9.44 -4.65
CA GLU A 332 -11.16 -9.28 -5.61
C GLU A 332 -12.28 -8.41 -5.03
N ALA A 333 -12.63 -8.64 -3.77
CA ALA A 333 -13.67 -7.87 -3.08
C ALA A 333 -13.24 -6.40 -2.91
N ILE A 334 -11.98 -6.15 -2.57
CA ILE A 334 -11.41 -4.81 -2.41
C ILE A 334 -11.43 -4.06 -3.74
N VAL A 335 -10.90 -4.67 -4.81
CA VAL A 335 -10.86 -4.06 -6.15
C VAL A 335 -12.27 -3.75 -6.64
N THR A 336 -13.21 -4.68 -6.46
CA THR A 336 -14.61 -4.48 -6.88
C THR A 336 -15.28 -3.35 -6.12
N ALA A 337 -14.93 -3.15 -4.84
CA ALA A 337 -15.41 -2.03 -4.05
C ALA A 337 -14.80 -0.69 -4.48
N LEU A 338 -13.51 -0.67 -4.88
CA LEU A 338 -12.78 0.56 -5.22
C LEU A 338 -13.00 1.06 -6.66
N VAL A 339 -13.04 0.16 -7.66
CA VAL A 339 -13.17 0.51 -9.09
C VAL A 339 -14.35 1.46 -9.39
N PRO A 340 -15.56 1.29 -8.79
CA PRO A 340 -16.67 2.21 -9.01
C PRO A 340 -16.37 3.67 -8.66
N HIS A 341 -15.49 3.90 -7.69
CA HIS A 341 -15.14 5.23 -7.17
C HIS A 341 -14.08 5.97 -8.01
N ILE A 342 -13.55 5.36 -9.06
CA ILE A 342 -12.68 6.04 -10.04
C ILE A 342 -13.57 6.89 -10.98
N ASN A 343 -13.28 8.18 -11.10
CA ASN A 343 -14.08 9.11 -11.90
C ASN A 343 -13.72 9.07 -13.39
N SER A 344 -12.42 9.08 -13.68
CA SER A 344 -11.85 9.01 -15.02
C SER A 344 -12.11 7.64 -15.65
N ILE A 345 -12.83 7.63 -16.77
CA ILE A 345 -13.09 6.40 -17.55
C ILE A 345 -11.78 5.75 -18.00
N GLN A 346 -10.77 6.56 -18.35
CA GLN A 346 -9.45 6.07 -18.74
C GLN A 346 -8.77 5.32 -17.59
N THR A 347 -8.68 5.96 -16.43
CA THR A 347 -8.02 5.37 -15.23
C THR A 347 -8.77 4.13 -14.75
N LYS A 348 -10.10 4.13 -14.86
CA LYS A 348 -10.94 2.96 -14.56
C LYS A 348 -10.64 1.79 -15.48
N LEU A 349 -10.48 2.05 -16.78
CA LEU A 349 -10.08 1.01 -17.75
C LEU A 349 -8.65 0.53 -17.52
N ASP A 350 -7.72 1.40 -17.11
CA ASP A 350 -6.37 1.00 -16.72
C ASP A 350 -6.36 0.04 -15.53
N ALA A 351 -7.15 0.33 -14.49
CA ALA A 351 -7.29 -0.54 -13.33
C ALA A 351 -7.86 -1.91 -13.74
N ILE A 352 -8.94 -1.92 -14.52
CA ILE A 352 -9.58 -3.15 -15.01
C ILE A 352 -8.59 -3.96 -15.87
N LEU A 353 -7.92 -3.32 -16.83
CA LEU A 353 -6.95 -4.00 -17.70
C LEU A 353 -5.80 -4.62 -16.90
N HIS A 354 -5.29 -3.93 -15.88
CA HIS A 354 -4.24 -4.45 -15.02
C HIS A 354 -4.69 -5.70 -14.26
N VAL A 355 -5.90 -5.69 -13.70
CA VAL A 355 -6.51 -6.85 -13.05
C VAL A 355 -6.64 -8.03 -14.02
N LEU A 356 -7.18 -7.82 -15.22
CA LEU A 356 -7.39 -8.88 -16.21
C LEU A 356 -6.08 -9.47 -16.77
N ASN A 357 -5.03 -8.66 -16.83
CA ASN A 357 -3.72 -9.09 -17.28
C ASN A 357 -3.02 -9.98 -16.25
N SER A 358 -3.21 -9.69 -14.97
CA SER A 358 -2.53 -10.37 -13.86
C SER A 358 -3.32 -11.56 -13.30
N ALA A 359 -4.65 -11.54 -13.41
CA ALA A 359 -5.48 -12.58 -12.83
C ALA A 359 -5.25 -13.97 -13.46
N PRO A 360 -5.17 -15.03 -12.64
CA PRO A 360 -5.04 -16.39 -13.10
C PRO A 360 -6.31 -16.81 -13.84
N VAL A 361 -6.14 -17.74 -14.76
CA VAL A 361 -7.23 -18.29 -15.55
C VAL A 361 -7.49 -19.76 -15.11
N PRO A 362 -8.75 -20.23 -14.99
CA PRO A 362 -10.02 -19.54 -15.29
C PRO A 362 -10.33 -18.36 -14.36
N TRP A 363 -10.94 -17.30 -14.91
CA TRP A 363 -11.40 -16.15 -14.13
C TRP A 363 -12.56 -16.53 -13.22
N THR A 364 -12.58 -15.94 -12.02
CA THR A 364 -13.72 -15.99 -11.09
C THR A 364 -14.90 -15.19 -11.63
N ALA A 365 -16.08 -15.37 -11.03
CA ALA A 365 -17.27 -14.61 -11.39
C ALA A 365 -17.07 -13.10 -11.22
N THR A 366 -16.34 -12.68 -10.18
CA THR A 366 -16.00 -11.29 -9.89
C THR A 366 -15.18 -10.66 -11.01
N VAL A 367 -14.09 -11.32 -11.40
CA VAL A 367 -13.19 -10.84 -12.46
C VAL A 367 -13.91 -10.82 -13.82
N ALA A 368 -14.76 -11.82 -14.10
CA ALA A 368 -15.59 -11.85 -15.30
C ALA A 368 -16.60 -10.68 -15.35
N GLN A 369 -17.22 -10.33 -14.22
CA GLN A 369 -18.12 -9.17 -14.12
C GLN A 369 -17.36 -7.84 -14.33
N LEU A 370 -16.16 -7.70 -13.77
CA LEU A 370 -15.31 -6.52 -14.01
C LEU A 370 -14.93 -6.39 -15.48
N ALA A 371 -14.59 -7.49 -16.16
CA ALA A 371 -14.36 -7.51 -17.60
C ALA A 371 -15.59 -7.06 -18.39
N GLU A 372 -16.78 -7.58 -18.06
CA GLU A 372 -18.03 -7.18 -18.72
C GLU A 372 -18.34 -5.69 -18.53
N GLN A 373 -18.14 -5.16 -17.32
CA GLN A 373 -18.28 -3.74 -17.03
C GLN A 373 -17.30 -2.91 -17.88
N GLY A 374 -16.04 -3.33 -17.96
CA GLY A 374 -15.02 -2.66 -18.76
C GLY A 374 -15.35 -2.58 -20.25
N VAL A 375 -15.89 -3.66 -20.84
CA VAL A 375 -16.29 -3.70 -22.26
C VAL A 375 -17.45 -2.74 -22.55
N ARG A 376 -18.35 -2.53 -21.58
CA ARG A 376 -19.53 -1.65 -21.74
C ARG A 376 -19.20 -0.15 -21.64
N LEU A 377 -18.00 0.22 -21.20
CA LEU A 377 -17.61 1.63 -21.06
C LEU A 377 -17.41 2.29 -22.44
N PRO A 378 -17.92 3.52 -22.65
CA PRO A 378 -17.86 4.20 -23.95
C PRO A 378 -16.48 4.84 -24.20
N HIS A 379 -15.45 4.01 -24.42
CA HIS A 379 -14.07 4.47 -24.59
C HIS A 379 -13.27 3.59 -25.57
N TYR A 380 -12.31 4.16 -26.30
CA TYR A 380 -11.53 3.41 -27.32
C TYR A 380 -10.76 2.22 -26.73
N ARG A 381 -10.32 2.33 -25.48
CA ARG A 381 -9.60 1.27 -24.74
C ARG A 381 -10.50 0.15 -24.23
N ALA A 382 -11.82 0.27 -24.27
CA ALA A 382 -12.70 -0.87 -24.01
C ALA A 382 -12.44 -2.02 -25.00
N SER A 383 -11.94 -1.71 -26.20
CA SER A 383 -11.46 -2.70 -27.17
C SER A 383 -10.24 -3.52 -26.66
N GLU A 384 -9.40 -2.94 -25.80
CA GLU A 384 -8.28 -3.65 -25.17
C GLU A 384 -8.81 -4.67 -24.15
N VAL A 385 -9.83 -4.30 -23.37
CA VAL A 385 -10.51 -5.19 -22.43
C VAL A 385 -11.14 -6.36 -23.18
N TYR A 386 -11.87 -6.06 -24.27
CA TYR A 386 -12.46 -7.06 -25.14
C TYR A 386 -11.42 -8.03 -25.72
N ASN A 387 -10.24 -7.52 -26.12
CA ASN A 387 -9.15 -8.35 -26.61
C ASN A 387 -8.60 -9.29 -25.52
N GLU A 388 -8.48 -8.84 -24.27
CA GLU A 388 -8.05 -9.70 -23.16
C GLU A 388 -9.12 -10.76 -22.83
N CYS A 389 -10.41 -10.44 -22.87
CA CYS A 389 -11.49 -11.42 -22.75
C CYS A 389 -11.37 -12.52 -23.82
N ASN A 390 -11.10 -12.16 -25.08
CA ASN A 390 -10.89 -13.11 -26.17
C ASN A 390 -9.60 -13.94 -26.00
N ASN A 391 -8.63 -13.49 -25.19
CA ASN A 391 -7.40 -14.23 -24.94
C ASN A 391 -7.55 -15.27 -23.81
N VAL A 392 -8.65 -15.30 -23.07
CA VAL A 392 -8.88 -16.25 -21.95
C VAL A 392 -8.84 -17.71 -22.40
N PRO A 393 -9.51 -18.14 -23.50
CA PRO A 393 -9.42 -19.52 -23.98
C PRO A 393 -7.98 -19.93 -24.30
N LYS A 394 -7.22 -19.03 -24.94
CA LYS A 394 -5.80 -19.25 -25.22
C LYS A 394 -4.98 -19.41 -23.92
N LYS A 395 -5.24 -18.60 -22.88
CA LYS A 395 -4.58 -18.73 -21.57
C LYS A 395 -4.88 -20.08 -20.91
N LEU A 396 -6.13 -20.57 -20.97
CA LEU A 396 -6.51 -21.91 -20.47
C LEU A 396 -5.72 -23.03 -21.16
N ILE A 397 -5.61 -22.95 -22.48
CA ILE A 397 -4.87 -23.92 -23.28
C ILE A 397 -3.38 -23.88 -22.92
N MET A 398 -2.77 -22.69 -22.82
CA MET A 398 -1.38 -22.57 -22.40
C MET A 398 -1.11 -23.24 -21.04
N LYS A 399 -2.02 -23.06 -20.07
CA LYS A 399 -1.97 -23.71 -18.76
C LYS A 399 -2.06 -25.23 -18.87
N LYS A 400 -3.00 -25.76 -19.65
CA LYS A 400 -3.16 -27.21 -19.93
C LYS A 400 -1.87 -27.83 -20.47
N TYR A 401 -1.18 -27.13 -21.37
CA TYR A 401 0.05 -27.63 -21.97
C TYR A 401 1.33 -27.33 -21.15
N GLY A 402 1.23 -26.61 -20.03
CA GLY A 402 2.35 -26.31 -19.13
C GLY A 402 3.26 -25.18 -19.63
N VAL A 403 2.73 -24.25 -20.41
CA VAL A 403 3.47 -23.15 -21.02
C VAL A 403 3.20 -21.85 -20.27
N GLN A 404 4.26 -21.20 -19.79
CA GLN A 404 4.17 -19.86 -19.19
C GLN A 404 3.77 -18.83 -20.25
N PHE A 405 3.01 -17.80 -19.85
CA PHE A 405 2.39 -16.86 -20.78
C PHE A 405 3.42 -16.00 -21.54
N ASP A 406 3.74 -16.37 -22.78
CA ASP A 406 4.39 -15.49 -23.76
C ASP A 406 3.36 -15.05 -24.81
N ARG A 407 2.99 -13.76 -24.79
CA ARG A 407 2.07 -13.14 -25.75
C ARG A 407 2.51 -13.36 -27.20
N LYS A 408 3.81 -13.56 -27.46
CA LYS A 408 4.39 -13.45 -28.80
C LYS A 408 4.43 -14.75 -29.61
N ASN A 409 4.18 -15.93 -29.03
CA ASN A 409 4.49 -17.18 -29.72
C ASN A 409 3.34 -18.20 -29.81
N GLY A 410 2.20 -17.80 -30.40
CA GLY A 410 1.12 -18.74 -30.77
C GLY A 410 1.61 -19.94 -31.60
N ARG A 411 2.63 -19.72 -32.46
CA ARG A 411 3.29 -20.79 -33.23
C ARG A 411 4.01 -21.81 -32.33
N GLN A 412 4.70 -21.38 -31.27
CA GLN A 412 5.39 -22.31 -30.36
C GLN A 412 4.39 -23.13 -29.54
N LEU A 413 3.29 -22.51 -29.10
CA LEU A 413 2.20 -23.21 -28.42
C LEU A 413 1.62 -24.31 -29.32
N VAL A 414 1.32 -24.01 -30.58
CA VAL A 414 0.79 -25.02 -31.53
C VAL A 414 1.79 -26.16 -31.74
N ARG A 415 3.10 -25.89 -31.84
CA ARG A 415 4.12 -26.96 -31.92
C ARG A 415 4.12 -27.87 -30.68
N LEU A 416 3.94 -27.30 -29.50
CA LEU A 416 3.89 -28.05 -28.25
C LEU A 416 2.61 -28.89 -28.14
N ILE A 417 1.48 -28.33 -28.57
CA ILE A 417 0.21 -29.03 -28.65
C ILE A 417 0.35 -30.25 -29.58
N LEU A 418 0.89 -30.05 -30.79
CA LEU A 418 1.13 -31.11 -31.76
C LEU A 418 2.06 -32.20 -31.20
N LYS A 419 3.13 -31.81 -30.50
CA LYS A 419 4.08 -32.75 -29.89
C LYS A 419 3.44 -33.64 -28.80
N LYS A 420 2.50 -33.13 -28.00
CA LYS A 420 1.82 -33.93 -26.98
C LYS A 420 0.74 -34.85 -27.56
N ASN A 421 0.14 -34.48 -28.70
CA ASN A 421 -0.89 -35.24 -29.43
C ASN A 421 -2.04 -35.76 -28.53
N GLU A 422 -2.63 -34.88 -27.73
CA GLU A 422 -3.79 -35.22 -26.89
C GLU A 422 -5.09 -35.33 -27.70
N LYS A 423 -6.12 -35.98 -27.14
CA LYS A 423 -7.41 -36.25 -27.80
C LYS A 423 -8.13 -35.00 -28.34
N HIS A 424 -7.99 -33.86 -27.65
CA HIS A 424 -8.64 -32.57 -27.97
C HIS A 424 -7.71 -31.58 -28.71
N MET A 425 -6.60 -32.07 -29.28
CA MET A 425 -5.57 -31.22 -29.91
C MET A 425 -6.13 -30.25 -30.98
N LEU A 426 -7.00 -30.72 -31.89
CA LEU A 426 -7.55 -29.86 -32.95
C LEU A 426 -8.47 -28.77 -32.41
N GLU A 427 -9.25 -29.07 -31.37
CA GLU A 427 -10.12 -28.12 -30.70
C GLU A 427 -9.29 -27.02 -30.02
N ASP A 428 -8.23 -27.42 -29.31
CA ASP A 428 -7.29 -26.48 -28.68
C ASP A 428 -6.60 -25.58 -29.73
N ILE A 429 -6.20 -26.14 -30.89
CA ILE A 429 -5.56 -25.34 -31.95
C ILE A 429 -6.55 -24.36 -32.59
N ASN A 430 -7.80 -24.77 -32.82
CA ASN A 430 -8.84 -23.91 -33.37
C ASN A 430 -9.16 -22.74 -32.44
N GLU A 431 -9.17 -22.95 -31.12
CA GLU A 431 -9.31 -21.85 -30.15
C GLU A 431 -8.09 -20.92 -30.13
N VAL A 432 -6.88 -21.45 -30.23
CA VAL A 432 -5.66 -20.63 -30.34
C VAL A 432 -5.67 -19.80 -31.64
N ALA A 433 -6.15 -20.38 -32.74
CA ALA A 433 -6.27 -19.74 -34.04
C ALA A 433 -7.22 -18.53 -34.02
N LYS A 434 -8.36 -18.63 -33.33
CA LYS A 434 -9.31 -17.51 -33.14
C LYS A 434 -8.70 -16.31 -32.40
N CYS A 435 -7.71 -16.55 -31.55
CA CYS A 435 -7.05 -15.53 -30.73
C CYS A 435 -5.89 -14.82 -31.45
N VAL A 436 -5.51 -15.24 -32.67
CA VAL A 436 -4.36 -14.69 -33.40
C VAL A 436 -4.80 -13.51 -34.26
N LYS A 437 -4.25 -12.32 -33.97
CA LYS A 437 -4.39 -11.15 -34.83
C LYS A 437 -3.53 -11.34 -36.09
N GLY A 438 -4.13 -11.69 -37.23
CA GLY A 438 -3.45 -11.80 -38.52
C GLY A 438 -3.80 -13.06 -39.31
N ASN A 439 -2.90 -13.48 -40.20
CA ASN A 439 -3.14 -14.62 -41.09
C ASN A 439 -3.01 -15.96 -40.34
N VAL A 440 -4.14 -16.61 -40.10
CA VAL A 440 -4.25 -17.92 -39.42
C VAL A 440 -3.76 -19.08 -40.28
N THR A 441 -3.66 -18.90 -41.61
CA THR A 441 -3.19 -19.90 -42.59
C THR A 441 -1.84 -20.49 -42.20
N GLU A 442 -0.94 -19.72 -41.57
CA GLU A 442 0.37 -20.25 -41.15
C GLU A 442 0.26 -21.27 -40.00
N ILE A 443 -0.70 -21.08 -39.09
CA ILE A 443 -0.97 -22.03 -38.00
C ILE A 443 -1.50 -23.33 -38.58
N TYR A 444 -2.52 -23.24 -39.43
CA TYR A 444 -3.13 -24.42 -40.05
C TYR A 444 -2.18 -25.17 -40.99
N LEU A 445 -1.35 -24.46 -41.76
CA LEU A 445 -0.31 -25.08 -42.60
C LEU A 445 0.66 -25.92 -41.77
N MET A 446 1.08 -25.42 -40.60
CA MET A 446 1.99 -26.14 -39.72
C MET A 446 1.35 -27.42 -39.16
N VAL A 447 0.06 -27.37 -38.83
CA VAL A 447 -0.71 -28.54 -38.40
C VAL A 447 -0.85 -29.54 -39.54
N LEU A 448 -1.18 -29.08 -40.74
CA LEU A 448 -1.34 -29.94 -41.92
C LEU A 448 -0.04 -30.68 -42.25
N ILE A 449 1.10 -29.99 -42.25
CA ILE A 449 2.42 -30.60 -42.45
C ILE A 449 2.66 -31.71 -41.41
N HIS A 450 2.39 -31.42 -40.13
CA HIS A 450 2.58 -32.39 -39.06
C HIS A 450 1.67 -33.63 -39.20
N LEU A 451 0.37 -33.42 -39.49
CA LEU A 451 -0.59 -34.52 -39.65
C LEU A 451 -0.24 -35.41 -40.85
N ILE A 452 0.22 -34.82 -41.96
CA ILE A 452 0.67 -35.57 -43.14
C ILE A 452 1.94 -36.37 -42.84
N GLU A 453 2.95 -35.74 -42.23
CA GLU A 453 4.20 -36.43 -41.86
C GLU A 453 3.99 -37.55 -40.82
N HIS A 454 2.85 -37.60 -40.12
CA HIS A 454 2.54 -38.62 -39.10
C HIS A 454 1.42 -39.59 -39.50
N GLY A 455 0.85 -39.45 -40.72
CA GLY A 455 -0.17 -40.38 -41.24
C GLY A 455 -1.52 -40.33 -40.51
N GLU A 456 -1.94 -39.17 -40.00
CA GLU A 456 -3.20 -39.00 -39.25
C GLU A 456 -4.36 -38.47 -40.13
N ASP A 457 -4.81 -39.29 -41.08
CA ASP A 457 -5.73 -38.93 -42.16
C ASP A 457 -7.07 -38.36 -41.66
N SER A 458 -7.67 -39.01 -40.67
CA SER A 458 -8.99 -38.64 -40.15
C SER A 458 -9.00 -37.24 -39.54
N LYS A 459 -7.95 -36.88 -38.79
CA LYS A 459 -7.79 -35.57 -38.16
C LYS A 459 -7.48 -34.48 -39.18
N MET A 460 -6.73 -34.80 -40.23
CA MET A 460 -6.46 -33.89 -41.34
C MET A 460 -7.76 -33.43 -42.03
N TRP A 461 -8.67 -34.36 -42.32
CA TRP A 461 -9.97 -34.05 -42.91
C TRP A 461 -10.87 -33.25 -41.98
N GLN A 462 -10.87 -33.58 -40.69
CA GLN A 462 -11.59 -32.81 -39.69
C GLN A 462 -11.12 -31.35 -39.66
N LEU A 463 -9.80 -31.11 -39.74
CA LEU A 463 -9.24 -29.77 -39.81
C LEU A 463 -9.66 -29.04 -41.09
N LEU A 464 -9.47 -29.66 -42.27
CA LEU A 464 -9.81 -29.04 -43.56
C LEU A 464 -11.29 -28.71 -43.72
N ASN A 465 -12.17 -29.42 -43.03
CA ASN A 465 -13.61 -29.13 -43.00
C ASN A 465 -14.00 -28.07 -41.98
N SER A 466 -13.16 -27.83 -40.97
CA SER A 466 -13.37 -26.80 -39.94
C SER A 466 -12.94 -25.39 -40.37
N VAL A 467 -12.10 -25.30 -41.41
CA VAL A 467 -11.51 -24.06 -41.92
C VAL A 467 -12.34 -23.50 -43.09
N ASP A 468 -12.39 -22.18 -43.23
CA ASP A 468 -13.09 -21.51 -44.33
C ASP A 468 -12.45 -21.78 -45.70
N LYS A 469 -13.22 -21.57 -46.77
CA LYS A 469 -12.80 -21.89 -48.14
C LYS A 469 -11.53 -21.13 -48.56
N GLU A 470 -11.42 -19.85 -48.18
CA GLU A 470 -10.28 -19.02 -48.56
C GLU A 470 -9.00 -19.50 -47.86
N CYS A 471 -9.07 -19.74 -46.55
CA CYS A 471 -7.93 -20.26 -45.80
C CYS A 471 -7.53 -21.67 -46.26
N LYS A 472 -8.49 -22.52 -46.65
CA LYS A 472 -8.22 -23.83 -47.25
C LYS A 472 -7.43 -23.72 -48.56
N GLU A 473 -7.85 -22.86 -49.49
CA GLU A 473 -7.14 -22.62 -50.75
C GLU A 473 -5.72 -22.09 -50.51
N GLN A 474 -5.55 -21.14 -49.58
CA GLN A 474 -4.23 -20.61 -49.21
C GLN A 474 -3.33 -21.68 -48.56
N CYS A 475 -3.89 -22.54 -47.70
CA CYS A 475 -3.14 -23.65 -47.08
C CYS A 475 -2.64 -24.62 -48.15
N ILE A 476 -3.50 -25.02 -49.09
CA ILE A 476 -3.14 -25.94 -50.18
C ILE A 476 -2.05 -25.34 -51.07
N SER A 477 -2.19 -24.09 -51.50
CA SER A 477 -1.18 -23.42 -52.33
C SER A 477 0.19 -23.33 -51.63
N ARG A 478 0.21 -23.00 -50.33
CA ARG A 478 1.46 -22.98 -49.55
C ARG A 478 2.03 -24.37 -49.28
N LEU A 479 1.18 -25.38 -49.15
CA LEU A 479 1.61 -26.78 -49.04
C LEU A 479 2.31 -27.23 -50.33
N ILE A 480 1.79 -26.86 -51.50
CA ILE A 480 2.43 -27.11 -52.79
C ILE A 480 3.82 -26.45 -52.86
N PHE A 481 3.94 -25.21 -52.39
CA PHE A 481 5.25 -24.55 -52.30
C PHE A 481 6.21 -25.27 -51.34
N HIS A 482 5.71 -25.75 -50.19
CA HIS A 482 6.49 -26.54 -49.25
C HIS A 482 7.00 -27.85 -49.88
N ILE A 483 6.16 -28.54 -50.64
CA ILE A 483 6.53 -29.77 -51.35
C ILE A 483 7.61 -29.48 -52.41
N LYS A 484 7.45 -28.43 -53.22
CA LYS A 484 8.47 -27.99 -54.18
C LYS A 484 9.81 -27.73 -53.50
N TYR A 485 9.79 -27.05 -52.35
CA TYR A 485 10.98 -26.81 -51.54
C TYR A 485 11.64 -28.09 -51.00
N LEU A 486 10.85 -29.08 -50.55
CA LEU A 486 11.37 -30.38 -50.11
C LEU A 486 12.08 -31.13 -51.25
N MET A 487 11.54 -31.05 -52.48
CA MET A 487 12.17 -31.64 -53.66
C MET A 487 13.52 -31.01 -53.99
N GLU A 488 13.60 -29.68 -53.99
CA GLU A 488 14.85 -28.95 -54.25
C GLU A 488 15.94 -29.28 -53.24
N ARG A 489 15.56 -29.57 -51.98
CA ARG A 489 16.48 -30.00 -50.93
C ARG A 489 16.79 -31.50 -50.92
N GLY A 490 16.15 -32.27 -51.80
CA GLY A 490 16.36 -33.72 -51.88
C GLY A 490 15.78 -34.51 -50.70
N ALA A 491 14.82 -33.96 -49.95
CA ALA A 491 14.15 -34.62 -48.83
C ALA A 491 13.03 -35.57 -49.31
N TRP A 492 13.39 -36.53 -50.16
CA TRP A 492 12.47 -37.45 -50.83
C TRP A 492 11.80 -38.45 -49.90
N ASP A 493 12.42 -38.74 -48.76
CA ASP A 493 11.90 -39.57 -47.67
C ASP A 493 10.58 -39.03 -47.11
N LYS A 494 10.40 -37.70 -47.10
CA LYS A 494 9.19 -37.04 -46.62
C LYS A 494 8.11 -36.94 -47.68
N ILE A 495 8.48 -36.95 -48.97
CA ILE A 495 7.56 -36.74 -50.11
C ILE A 495 6.57 -37.91 -50.25
N SER A 496 6.97 -39.12 -49.85
CA SER A 496 6.10 -40.31 -49.85
C SER A 496 4.81 -40.08 -49.09
N ALA A 497 4.88 -39.51 -47.88
CA ALA A 497 3.72 -39.20 -47.06
C ALA A 497 2.76 -38.29 -47.83
N TYR A 498 3.25 -37.19 -48.42
CA TYR A 498 2.40 -36.28 -49.19
C TYR A 498 1.74 -36.97 -50.40
N LEU A 499 2.42 -37.89 -51.10
CA LEU A 499 1.90 -38.59 -52.28
C LEU A 499 0.68 -39.47 -51.99
N GLU A 500 0.58 -40.01 -50.78
CA GLU A 500 -0.58 -40.79 -50.34
C GLU A 500 -1.84 -39.90 -50.22
N PHE A 501 -1.67 -38.61 -49.91
CA PHE A 501 -2.77 -37.65 -49.70
C PHE A 501 -3.16 -36.83 -50.95
N MET A 502 -2.29 -36.78 -51.96
CA MET A 502 -2.49 -35.97 -53.17
C MET A 502 -3.72 -36.29 -54.03
N PRO A 503 -4.14 -37.57 -54.21
CA PRO A 503 -5.30 -37.89 -55.04
C PRO A 503 -6.62 -37.29 -54.52
N VAL A 504 -6.65 -36.90 -53.24
CA VAL A 504 -7.87 -36.45 -52.55
C VAL A 504 -7.90 -34.92 -52.40
N LEU A 505 -6.77 -34.24 -52.63
CA LEU A 505 -6.65 -32.77 -52.63
C LEU A 505 -6.86 -32.14 -54.02
N GLU A 506 -7.42 -32.89 -54.98
CA GLU A 506 -7.57 -32.48 -56.38
C GLU A 506 -8.38 -31.18 -56.56
N ASP A 507 -7.68 -30.05 -56.51
CA ASP A 507 -8.12 -28.84 -57.21
C ASP A 507 -7.84 -29.04 -58.70
N PRO A 508 -8.83 -28.86 -59.60
CA PRO A 508 -8.62 -28.94 -61.05
C PRO A 508 -7.44 -28.10 -61.55
N LYS A 509 -7.05 -27.02 -60.86
CA LYS A 509 -5.92 -26.16 -61.23
C LYS A 509 -4.54 -26.79 -60.98
N GLU A 510 -4.43 -27.73 -60.03
CA GLU A 510 -3.13 -28.26 -59.56
C GLU A 510 -2.93 -29.74 -59.96
N LYS A 511 -3.86 -30.33 -60.71
CA LYS A 511 -3.80 -31.73 -61.20
C LYS A 511 -2.50 -32.03 -61.96
N GLN A 512 -2.06 -31.10 -62.79
CA GLN A 512 -0.83 -31.25 -63.56
C GLN A 512 0.39 -31.32 -62.64
N PHE A 513 0.49 -30.43 -61.64
CA PHE A 513 1.59 -30.42 -60.69
C PHE A 513 1.67 -31.73 -59.89
N PHE A 514 0.53 -32.26 -59.43
CA PHE A 514 0.52 -33.53 -58.69
C PHE A 514 0.90 -34.74 -59.55
N ALA A 515 0.52 -34.75 -60.83
CA ALA A 515 0.94 -35.78 -61.78
C ALA A 515 2.47 -35.72 -62.04
N GLU A 516 3.00 -34.53 -62.29
CA GLU A 516 4.44 -34.29 -62.48
C GLU A 516 5.24 -34.67 -61.23
N LEU A 517 4.74 -34.36 -60.03
CA LEU A 517 5.36 -34.72 -58.76
C LEU A 517 5.43 -36.24 -58.55
N ARG A 518 4.36 -36.97 -58.88
CA ARG A 518 4.35 -38.45 -58.84
C ARG A 518 5.38 -39.03 -59.81
N ASN A 519 5.48 -38.46 -61.00
CA ASN A 519 6.48 -38.86 -61.99
C ASN A 519 7.89 -38.63 -61.45
N MET A 520 8.15 -37.45 -60.88
CA MET A 520 9.44 -37.10 -60.27
C MET A 520 9.83 -38.01 -59.10
N TYR A 521 8.90 -38.36 -58.22
CA TYR A 521 9.16 -39.30 -57.14
C TYR A 521 9.52 -40.69 -57.70
N THR A 522 8.78 -41.15 -58.71
CA THR A 522 9.06 -42.43 -59.39
C THR A 522 10.42 -42.42 -60.08
N LEU A 523 10.80 -41.32 -60.73
CA LEU A 523 12.13 -41.12 -61.33
C LEU A 523 13.25 -41.23 -60.28
N LYS A 524 13.02 -40.70 -59.07
CA LYS A 524 13.97 -40.84 -57.98
C LYS A 524 14.01 -42.26 -57.41
N THR A 525 12.87 -42.88 -57.11
CA THR A 525 12.82 -44.19 -56.44
C THR A 525 13.20 -45.35 -57.34
N GLU A 526 12.80 -45.33 -58.62
CA GLU A 526 13.03 -46.43 -59.56
C GLU A 526 14.33 -46.27 -60.38
N PHE A 527 14.77 -45.02 -60.64
CA PHE A 527 15.89 -44.73 -61.55
C PHE A 527 17.03 -43.91 -60.92
N ASP A 528 16.92 -43.53 -59.64
CA ASP A 528 17.90 -42.70 -58.90
C ASP A 528 18.19 -41.33 -59.52
N ILE A 529 17.24 -40.78 -60.29
CA ILE A 529 17.40 -39.49 -60.97
C ILE A 529 17.01 -38.35 -60.01
N THR A 530 17.97 -37.49 -59.66
CA THR A 530 17.75 -36.29 -58.82
C THR A 530 17.87 -35.02 -59.64
N THR A 531 16.76 -34.53 -60.15
CA THR A 531 16.68 -33.30 -60.96
C THR A 531 15.49 -32.46 -60.49
N SER A 532 15.43 -31.17 -60.85
CA SER A 532 14.33 -30.29 -60.42
C SER A 532 13.17 -30.29 -61.42
N LEU A 533 11.93 -30.15 -60.95
CA LEU A 533 10.71 -30.09 -61.78
C LEU A 533 10.86 -29.17 -63.00
N GLY A 534 11.41 -27.97 -62.80
CA GLY A 534 11.60 -26.98 -63.86
C GLY A 534 12.69 -27.31 -64.89
N LYS A 535 13.45 -28.40 -64.72
CA LYS A 535 14.47 -28.86 -65.67
C LYS A 535 14.11 -30.18 -66.34
N VAL A 536 13.42 -31.08 -65.63
CA VAL A 536 13.12 -32.44 -66.11
C VAL A 536 12.11 -32.49 -67.23
N PHE A 537 11.22 -31.51 -67.33
CA PHE A 537 10.17 -31.47 -68.35
C PHE A 537 10.46 -30.44 -69.46
N VAL A 538 11.68 -29.89 -69.50
CA VAL A 538 12.12 -28.94 -70.52
C VAL A 538 12.57 -29.71 -71.77
N PRO A 539 12.05 -29.35 -72.97
CA PRO A 539 12.53 -29.91 -74.23
C PRO A 539 14.04 -29.71 -74.38
N GLY A 540 14.76 -30.78 -74.70
CA GLY A 540 16.21 -30.87 -74.81
C GLY A 540 16.93 -31.37 -73.56
N GLU A 541 16.40 -31.15 -72.35
CA GLU A 541 17.00 -31.66 -71.10
C GLU A 541 16.41 -33.03 -70.73
N ARG A 542 15.11 -33.25 -70.97
CA ARG A 542 14.45 -34.54 -70.73
C ARG A 542 14.98 -35.65 -71.65
N GLU A 543 15.28 -35.32 -72.90
CA GLU A 543 15.88 -36.24 -73.88
C GLU A 543 17.31 -36.59 -73.47
N LYS A 544 18.11 -35.63 -72.98
CA LYS A 544 19.45 -35.91 -72.41
C LYS A 544 19.39 -36.81 -71.17
N VAL A 545 18.39 -36.63 -70.29
CA VAL A 545 18.22 -37.49 -69.12
C VAL A 545 17.92 -38.92 -69.54
N LEU A 546 17.08 -39.10 -70.56
CA LEU A 546 16.77 -40.39 -71.17
C LEU A 546 18.02 -41.01 -71.82
N GLU A 547 18.75 -40.27 -72.66
CA GLU A 547 19.98 -40.71 -73.34
C GLU A 547 21.06 -41.13 -72.33
N ASN A 548 21.35 -40.30 -71.32
CA ASN A 548 22.34 -40.60 -70.28
C ASN A 548 21.99 -41.89 -69.50
N HIS A 549 20.70 -42.12 -69.21
CA HIS A 549 20.26 -43.31 -68.49
C HIS A 549 20.25 -44.55 -69.40
N ALA A 550 19.90 -44.39 -70.68
CA ALA A 550 19.99 -45.43 -71.71
C ALA A 550 21.44 -45.87 -71.91
N GLU A 551 22.40 -44.94 -72.02
CA GLU A 551 23.83 -45.24 -72.09
C GLU A 551 24.32 -46.02 -70.87
N LYS A 552 23.91 -45.61 -69.66
CA LYS A 552 24.23 -46.33 -68.41
C LYS A 552 23.67 -47.76 -68.42
N MET A 553 22.42 -47.94 -68.87
CA MET A 553 21.82 -49.27 -69.00
C MET A 553 22.48 -50.13 -70.08
N VAL A 554 22.96 -49.54 -71.18
CA VAL A 554 23.75 -50.24 -72.21
C VAL A 554 25.08 -50.73 -71.64
N GLN A 555 25.73 -49.96 -70.76
CA GLN A 555 26.92 -50.42 -70.05
C GLN A 555 26.61 -51.55 -69.06
N GLU A 556 25.46 -51.50 -68.39
CA GLU A 556 24.97 -52.56 -67.49
C GLU A 556 24.55 -53.85 -68.23
N ILE A 557 24.09 -53.75 -69.48
CA ILE A 557 23.86 -54.92 -70.36
C ILE A 557 25.20 -55.53 -70.77
N LYS A 558 26.18 -54.69 -71.16
CA LYS A 558 27.54 -55.13 -71.55
C LYS A 558 28.30 -55.79 -70.41
N SER A 559 28.06 -55.37 -69.16
CA SER A 559 28.63 -55.99 -67.95
C SER A 559 27.88 -57.23 -67.48
N GLY A 560 26.75 -57.58 -68.13
CA GLY A 560 25.92 -58.74 -67.81
C GLY A 560 24.99 -58.56 -66.59
N SER A 561 24.88 -57.36 -66.03
CA SER A 561 24.04 -57.09 -64.85
C SER A 561 22.57 -56.83 -65.17
N LEU A 562 22.19 -56.65 -66.45
CA LEU A 562 20.82 -56.34 -66.87
C LEU A 562 20.46 -57.05 -68.19
N SER A 563 19.28 -57.68 -68.27
CA SER A 563 18.78 -58.29 -69.51
C SER A 563 18.19 -57.24 -70.47
N GLU A 564 18.37 -57.42 -71.78
CA GLU A 564 17.85 -56.50 -72.82
C GLU A 564 16.34 -56.25 -72.73
N THR A 565 15.55 -57.27 -72.42
CA THR A 565 14.09 -57.15 -72.27
C THR A 565 13.69 -56.26 -71.09
N LEU A 566 14.37 -56.41 -69.95
CA LEU A 566 14.16 -55.58 -68.77
C LEU A 566 14.63 -54.14 -68.98
N ALA A 567 15.75 -53.95 -69.68
CA ALA A 567 16.26 -52.63 -70.04
C ALA A 567 15.27 -51.87 -70.93
N ARG A 568 14.71 -52.53 -71.96
CA ARG A 568 13.69 -51.95 -72.84
C ARG A 568 12.44 -51.52 -72.06
N ASN A 569 11.97 -52.35 -71.13
CA ASN A 569 10.82 -52.01 -70.29
C ASN A 569 11.10 -50.82 -69.36
N LYS A 570 12.31 -50.74 -68.79
CA LYS A 570 12.76 -49.60 -67.99
C LYS A 570 12.85 -48.31 -68.80
N ILE A 571 13.38 -48.38 -70.02
CA ILE A 571 13.47 -47.23 -70.95
C ILE A 571 12.07 -46.73 -71.35
N CYS A 572 11.15 -47.64 -71.70
CA CYS A 572 9.77 -47.26 -72.04
C CYS A 572 9.07 -46.59 -70.86
N ARG A 573 9.30 -47.09 -69.63
CA ARG A 573 8.74 -46.51 -68.41
C ARG A 573 9.38 -45.14 -68.08
N LEU A 574 10.68 -45.00 -68.28
CA LEU A 574 11.39 -43.72 -68.12
C LEU A 574 10.89 -42.67 -69.13
N ALA A 575 10.73 -43.04 -70.40
CA ALA A 575 10.19 -42.17 -71.44
C ALA A 575 8.76 -41.70 -71.11
N PHE A 576 7.90 -42.62 -70.64
CA PHE A 576 6.56 -42.29 -70.17
C PHE A 576 6.56 -41.29 -69.00
N LEU A 577 7.43 -41.50 -68.00
CA LEU A 577 7.56 -40.60 -66.84
C LEU A 577 8.10 -39.21 -67.21
N LEU A 578 8.85 -39.09 -68.32
CA LEU A 578 9.40 -37.83 -68.85
C LEU A 578 8.50 -37.13 -69.87
N HIS A 579 7.29 -37.66 -70.12
CA HIS A 579 6.38 -37.19 -71.18
C HIS A 579 7.02 -37.21 -72.60
N ILE A 580 7.85 -38.21 -72.87
CA ILE A 580 8.45 -38.52 -74.18
C ILE A 580 7.65 -39.68 -74.80
N THR A 581 7.47 -39.70 -76.12
CA THR A 581 6.75 -40.82 -76.74
C THR A 581 7.54 -42.12 -76.59
N VAL A 582 6.84 -43.25 -76.48
CA VAL A 582 7.49 -44.57 -76.35
C VAL A 582 8.35 -44.88 -77.58
N GLU A 583 7.98 -44.35 -78.75
CA GLU A 583 8.75 -44.49 -79.99
C GLU A 583 10.08 -43.73 -79.91
N GLU A 584 10.08 -42.46 -79.51
CA GLU A 584 11.30 -41.69 -79.24
C GLU A 584 12.15 -42.33 -78.13
N GLY A 585 11.48 -42.93 -77.13
CA GLY A 585 12.12 -43.67 -76.05
C GLY A 585 12.87 -44.92 -76.49
N ILE A 586 12.39 -45.63 -77.52
CA ILE A 586 13.04 -46.84 -78.07
C ILE A 586 14.14 -46.47 -79.08
N ILE A 587 14.06 -45.27 -79.66
CA ILE A 587 15.02 -44.74 -80.64
C ILE A 587 16.29 -44.20 -79.95
N ALA A 588 16.14 -43.55 -78.79
CA ALA A 588 17.24 -43.18 -77.89
C ALA A 588 17.85 -44.41 -77.20
#